data_AF-A0A1Y2TNL5-F1
#
_entry.id   AF-A0A1Y2TNL5-F1
#
_cell.length_a   1.000
_cell.length_b   1.000
_cell.length_c   1.000
_cell.angle_alpha   90.00
_cell.angle_beta   90.00
_cell.angle_gamma   90.00
#
_symmetry.space_group_name_H-M   'P 1'
#
loop_
_entity.id
_entity.type
_entity.pdbx_description
1 polymer ?
#
loop_
_entity_poly.entity_id
_entity_poly.type
_entity_poly.pdbx_seq_one_letter_code
_entity_poly.pdbx_strand_id
1 'polypeptide(L)'
;MVSFSYAVVRASVMLAGVSQGSCQQGTRTVNVNVLTVTPSHEFQKVDPSFPGFAFEEASFYAYSFDTQGQPNTLSQNLVNSVLKRTGGTPLLRVGGTSGDHGTFNSSQKEPTNFPATKFRPQFREGVTISASFFEAFENWPGAKFEFMVPFRNTSYSNSVQWAKTGLRHIGRENLYTLEIGNEPNFYSWFHVPEYVKRYISFQDDLKKEVPFFGSNLTLQDKHGEIDFAFTETGYNVQGGTGTRDSNLATALWAVDFQLYCMTVNVTRVN
;
A
#
# COMPACT_ATOMS: atom_id res chain seq x y z
N MET A 1 -37.29 -17.20 21.80
CA MET A 1 -36.24 -16.42 22.48
C MET A 1 -35.00 -17.30 22.51
N VAL A 2 -34.17 -17.23 21.48
CA VAL A 2 -32.96 -18.06 21.35
C VAL A 2 -31.78 -17.10 21.35
N SER A 3 -31.00 -17.15 22.43
CA SER A 3 -29.79 -16.37 22.60
C SER A 3 -28.66 -17.06 21.84
N PHE A 4 -28.07 -16.38 20.85
CA PHE A 4 -26.83 -16.81 20.23
C PHE A 4 -25.67 -16.08 20.91
N SER A 5 -24.89 -16.83 21.68
CA SER A 5 -23.60 -16.36 22.20
C SER A 5 -22.51 -16.74 21.19
N TYR A 6 -21.99 -15.77 20.45
CA TYR A 6 -20.78 -15.94 19.65
C TYR A 6 -19.57 -15.71 20.56
N ALA A 7 -18.88 -16.79 20.93
CA ALA A 7 -17.57 -16.70 21.55
C ALA A 7 -16.53 -16.49 20.44
N VAL A 8 -16.19 -15.23 20.17
CA VAL A 8 -14.99 -14.90 19.37
C VAL A 8 -13.78 -15.21 20.24
N VAL A 9 -13.00 -16.23 19.88
CA VAL A 9 -11.72 -16.51 20.51
C VAL A 9 -10.73 -15.45 20.05
N ARG A 10 -10.57 -14.39 20.85
CA ARG A 10 -9.46 -13.44 20.70
C ARG A 10 -8.21 -14.06 21.29
N ALA A 11 -7.36 -14.64 20.45
CA ALA A 11 -5.97 -14.89 20.82
C ALA A 11 -5.16 -13.61 20.52
N SER A 12 -5.31 -12.58 21.37
CA SER A 12 -4.41 -11.43 21.34
C SER A 12 -3.15 -11.81 22.10
N VAL A 13 -2.03 -11.99 21.38
CA VAL A 13 -0.71 -12.13 22.02
C VAL A 13 -0.27 -10.73 22.46
N MET A 14 -0.63 -10.33 23.68
CA MET A 14 -0.01 -9.16 24.31
C MET A 14 1.42 -9.51 24.71
N LEU A 15 2.41 -9.12 23.89
CA LEU A 15 3.82 -9.13 24.29
C LEU A 15 4.25 -7.76 24.84
N ALA A 16 4.16 -7.69 26.18
CA ALA A 16 5.02 -7.00 27.15
C ALA A 16 5.29 -5.48 27.05
N GLY A 17 4.74 -4.75 28.03
CA GLY A 17 5.42 -3.63 28.65
C GLY A 17 6.64 -4.11 29.44
N VAL A 18 7.76 -3.40 29.30
CA VAL A 18 9.02 -3.71 29.98
C VAL A 18 8.94 -3.19 31.42
N SER A 19 8.83 -4.08 32.40
CA SER A 19 9.25 -3.77 33.77
C SER A 19 10.55 -4.52 34.06
N GLN A 20 11.51 -3.84 34.66
CA GLN A 20 12.75 -4.46 35.15
C GLN A 20 12.41 -5.32 36.37
N GLY A 21 11.88 -6.52 36.11
CA GLY A 21 11.69 -7.59 37.08
C GLY A 21 12.50 -8.79 36.62
N SER A 22 13.23 -9.40 37.56
CA SER A 22 13.97 -10.66 37.40
C SER A 22 13.28 -11.63 36.43
N CYS A 23 13.99 -12.07 35.38
CA CYS A 23 13.54 -13.15 34.50
C CYS A 23 13.40 -14.44 35.32
N GLN A 24 12.23 -14.69 35.88
CA GLN A 24 11.83 -16.04 36.26
C GLN A 24 11.53 -16.79 34.97
N GLN A 25 12.46 -17.65 34.54
CA GLN A 25 12.19 -18.68 33.53
C GLN A 25 11.23 -19.72 34.12
N GLY A 26 9.94 -19.40 34.10
CA GLY A 26 8.87 -20.34 34.35
C GLY A 26 8.28 -20.81 33.02
N THR A 27 8.20 -22.12 32.82
CA THR A 27 7.43 -22.67 31.70
C THR A 27 5.95 -22.51 32.02
N ARG A 28 5.21 -21.77 31.20
CA ARG A 28 3.75 -21.73 31.25
C ARG A 28 3.18 -22.63 30.17
N THR A 29 2.47 -23.68 30.57
CA THR A 29 1.67 -24.48 29.64
C THR A 29 0.41 -23.70 29.27
N VAL A 30 0.26 -23.37 27.99
CA VAL A 30 -0.97 -22.82 27.43
C VAL A 30 -1.62 -23.91 26.59
N ASN A 31 -2.82 -24.34 26.98
CA ASN A 31 -3.59 -25.29 26.18
C ASN A 31 -4.29 -24.51 25.05
N VAL A 32 -3.78 -24.65 23.82
CA VAL A 32 -4.45 -24.15 22.62
C VAL A 32 -5.42 -25.22 22.16
N ASN A 33 -6.70 -25.04 22.47
CA ASN A 33 -7.75 -25.88 21.91
C ASN A 33 -7.93 -25.49 20.45
N VAL A 34 -7.30 -26.25 19.55
CA VAL A 34 -7.63 -26.17 18.12
C VAL A 34 -9.07 -26.67 18.01
N LEU A 35 -10.00 -25.73 17.86
CA LEU A 35 -11.38 -26.07 17.59
C LEU A 35 -11.42 -26.74 16.22
N THR A 36 -11.51 -28.06 16.17
CA THR A 36 -12.05 -28.80 15.02
C THR A 36 -13.54 -28.50 14.93
N VAL A 37 -13.88 -27.24 14.62
CA VAL A 37 -15.21 -26.92 14.13
C VAL A 37 -15.22 -27.41 12.70
N THR A 38 -16.12 -28.33 12.35
CA THR A 38 -16.60 -28.38 10.97
C THR A 38 -17.22 -27.02 10.71
N PRO A 39 -16.60 -26.14 9.91
CA PRO A 39 -17.10 -24.77 9.78
C PRO A 39 -18.53 -24.84 9.26
N SER A 40 -19.47 -24.16 9.92
CA SER A 40 -20.85 -24.06 9.40
C SER A 40 -20.90 -23.26 8.09
N HIS A 41 -19.79 -22.60 7.73
CA HIS A 41 -19.56 -21.83 6.51
C HIS A 41 -18.10 -21.98 6.09
N GLU A 42 -17.81 -21.99 4.78
CA GLU A 42 -16.42 -22.01 4.29
C GLU A 42 -15.64 -20.79 4.79
N PHE A 43 -14.43 -20.99 5.30
CA PHE A 43 -13.52 -19.88 5.57
C PHE A 43 -13.14 -19.21 4.24
N GLN A 44 -13.02 -17.88 4.26
CA GLN A 44 -12.57 -17.15 3.09
C GLN A 44 -11.15 -17.61 2.73
N LYS A 45 -10.93 -17.91 1.44
CA LYS A 45 -9.59 -18.23 0.95
C LYS A 45 -8.75 -16.96 1.00
N VAL A 46 -7.60 -17.04 1.65
CA VAL A 46 -6.62 -15.96 1.65
C VAL A 46 -5.96 -15.91 0.27
N ASP A 47 -5.97 -14.75 -0.37
CA ASP A 47 -5.23 -14.54 -1.62
C ASP A 47 -3.73 -14.74 -1.35
N PRO A 48 -3.00 -15.54 -2.15
CA PRO A 48 -1.55 -15.65 -2.06
C PRO A 48 -0.80 -14.31 -2.13
N SER A 49 -1.41 -13.28 -2.70
CA SER A 49 -0.92 -11.90 -2.84
C SER A 49 -1.39 -10.98 -1.71
N PHE A 50 -1.98 -11.53 -0.63
CA PHE A 50 -2.41 -10.78 0.56
C PHE A 50 -1.32 -9.86 1.14
N PRO A 51 -0.05 -10.31 1.31
CA PRO A 51 1.03 -9.41 1.70
C PRO A 51 1.46 -8.56 0.50
N GLY A 52 0.92 -7.34 0.42
CA GLY A 52 1.35 -6.31 -0.50
C GLY A 52 2.50 -5.47 0.07
N PHE A 53 2.94 -4.49 -0.72
CA PHE A 53 4.00 -3.56 -0.35
C PHE A 53 3.62 -2.14 -0.75
N ALA A 54 3.63 -1.20 0.18
CA ALA A 54 3.49 0.22 -0.12
C ALA A 54 4.84 0.93 -0.26
N PHE A 55 4.95 1.76 -1.30
CA PHE A 55 6.06 2.69 -1.53
C PHE A 55 5.55 4.12 -1.50
N GLU A 56 6.26 4.97 -0.76
CA GLU A 56 6.14 6.42 -0.88
C GLU A 56 6.62 6.87 -2.26
N GLU A 57 5.79 7.65 -2.96
CA GLU A 57 6.00 8.16 -4.32
C GLU A 57 7.39 8.79 -4.47
N ALA A 58 7.77 9.68 -3.55
CA ALA A 58 9.07 10.37 -3.61
C ALA A 58 10.29 9.42 -3.53
N SER A 59 10.10 8.19 -3.06
CA SER A 59 11.17 7.21 -2.90
C SER A 59 11.11 6.04 -3.89
N PHE A 60 9.97 5.83 -4.56
CA PHE A 60 9.74 4.67 -5.43
C PHE A 60 10.82 4.50 -6.52
N TYR A 61 11.25 5.61 -7.13
CA TYR A 61 12.33 5.59 -8.13
C TYR A 61 13.63 4.98 -7.59
N ALA A 62 14.04 5.34 -6.37
CA ALA A 62 15.28 4.83 -5.76
C ALA A 62 15.16 3.36 -5.31
N TYR A 63 13.95 2.87 -5.07
CA TYR A 63 13.73 1.44 -4.84
C TYR A 63 13.68 0.64 -6.14
N SER A 64 13.43 1.29 -7.27
CA SER A 64 13.31 0.66 -8.59
C SER A 64 14.61 0.68 -9.39
N PHE A 65 15.48 1.66 -9.14
CA PHE A 65 16.80 1.82 -9.77
C PHE A 65 17.92 1.79 -8.74
N ASP A 66 19.06 1.19 -9.10
CA ASP A 66 20.29 1.31 -8.33
C ASP A 66 21.02 2.63 -8.62
N THR A 67 22.18 2.82 -7.98
CA THR A 67 22.98 4.05 -8.15
C THR A 67 23.59 4.21 -9.54
N GLN A 68 23.53 3.18 -10.38
CA GLN A 68 24.01 3.15 -11.76
C GLN A 68 22.86 3.28 -12.77
N GLY A 69 21.62 3.46 -12.30
CA GLY A 69 20.44 3.52 -13.16
C GLY A 69 20.03 2.17 -13.74
N GLN A 70 20.50 1.05 -13.17
CA GLN A 70 20.05 -0.29 -13.54
C GLN A 70 18.89 -0.73 -12.62
N PRO A 71 18.09 -1.74 -13.01
CA PRO A 71 17.04 -2.25 -12.15
C PRO A 71 17.58 -2.68 -10.77
N ASN A 72 16.94 -2.22 -9.70
CA ASN A 72 17.38 -2.50 -8.34
C ASN A 72 17.04 -3.95 -7.94
N THR A 73 17.98 -4.87 -8.20
CA THR A 73 17.80 -6.29 -7.94
C THR A 73 17.64 -6.63 -6.46
N LEU A 74 18.17 -5.81 -5.54
CA LEU A 74 17.98 -6.03 -4.11
C LEU A 74 16.49 -5.87 -3.74
N SER A 75 15.87 -4.75 -4.12
CA SER A 75 14.45 -4.50 -3.85
C SER A 75 13.56 -5.56 -4.49
N GLN A 76 13.83 -5.91 -5.76
CA GLN A 76 13.12 -6.98 -6.46
C GLN A 76 13.23 -8.31 -5.70
N ASN A 77 14.43 -8.69 -5.26
CA ASN A 77 14.66 -9.94 -4.55
C ASN A 77 13.96 -9.98 -3.19
N LEU A 78 13.87 -8.86 -2.48
CA LEU A 78 13.17 -8.79 -1.19
C LEU A 78 11.66 -9.03 -1.37
N VAL A 79 11.02 -8.31 -2.29
CA VAL A 79 9.59 -8.50 -2.62
C VAL A 79 9.34 -9.94 -3.09
N ASN A 80 10.16 -10.42 -4.03
CA ASN A 80 10.01 -11.78 -4.57
C ASN A 80 10.24 -12.87 -3.52
N SER A 81 11.05 -12.65 -2.50
CA SER A 81 11.30 -13.63 -1.44
C SER A 81 10.08 -13.89 -0.58
N VAL A 82 9.24 -12.88 -0.36
CA VAL A 82 7.96 -13.03 0.34
C VAL A 82 7.00 -13.81 -0.54
N LEU A 83 6.86 -13.40 -1.80
CA LEU A 83 5.79 -13.91 -2.67
C LEU A 83 6.07 -15.29 -3.25
N LYS A 84 7.34 -15.69 -3.38
CA LYS A 84 7.70 -17.09 -3.63
C LYS A 84 7.24 -18.04 -2.51
N ARG A 85 7.09 -17.55 -1.27
CA ARG A 85 6.62 -18.37 -0.14
C ARG A 85 5.11 -18.49 -0.10
N THR A 86 4.40 -17.45 -0.51
CA THR A 86 2.93 -17.46 -0.55
C THR A 86 2.38 -18.01 -1.85
N GLY A 87 3.17 -17.97 -2.94
CA GLY A 87 2.72 -18.26 -4.31
C GLY A 87 1.99 -17.08 -4.96
N GLY A 88 2.10 -15.88 -4.38
CA GLY A 88 1.39 -14.67 -4.82
C GLY A 88 2.08 -13.88 -5.91
N THR A 89 1.38 -12.83 -6.36
CA THR A 89 1.86 -11.86 -7.33
C THR A 89 2.38 -10.61 -6.62
N PRO A 90 3.48 -9.98 -7.06
CA PRO A 90 3.93 -8.72 -6.49
C PRO A 90 2.90 -7.62 -6.64
N LEU A 91 2.21 -7.30 -5.56
CA LEU A 91 1.25 -6.21 -5.54
C LEU A 91 1.89 -5.01 -4.82
N LEU A 92 2.20 -3.98 -5.60
CA LEU A 92 2.91 -2.80 -5.14
C LEU A 92 1.98 -1.59 -5.17
N ARG A 93 1.74 -0.96 -4.02
CA ARG A 93 1.16 0.39 -3.98
C ARG A 93 2.27 1.42 -4.15
N VAL A 94 2.02 2.41 -4.99
CA VAL A 94 2.87 3.60 -5.12
C VAL A 94 2.00 4.83 -4.91
N GLY A 95 2.31 5.59 -3.84
CA GLY A 95 1.48 6.73 -3.41
C GLY A 95 1.99 7.37 -2.13
N GLY A 96 1.09 7.56 -1.16
CA GLY A 96 1.41 8.18 0.13
C GLY A 96 1.36 9.70 0.09
N THR A 97 1.76 10.35 1.19
CA THR A 97 1.63 11.81 1.34
C THR A 97 2.46 12.54 0.27
N SER A 98 3.59 11.98 -0.13
CA SER A 98 4.45 12.60 -1.14
C SER A 98 3.81 12.68 -2.53
N GLY A 99 2.90 11.77 -2.88
CA GLY A 99 2.19 11.80 -4.15
C GLY A 99 1.25 13.00 -4.25
N ASP A 100 0.47 13.28 -3.22
CA ASP A 100 -0.51 14.39 -3.22
C ASP A 100 0.12 15.79 -3.19
N HIS A 101 1.34 15.87 -2.69
CA HIS A 101 2.14 17.08 -2.70
C HIS A 101 3.08 17.16 -3.91
N GLY A 102 3.07 16.12 -4.76
CA GLY A 102 3.83 16.05 -6.00
C GLY A 102 3.18 16.84 -7.14
N THR A 103 3.98 17.20 -8.13
CA THR A 103 3.50 17.78 -9.39
C THR A 103 4.23 17.17 -10.58
N PHE A 104 3.49 16.79 -11.61
CA PHE A 104 4.08 16.33 -12.86
C PHE A 104 4.68 17.51 -13.64
N ASN A 105 5.92 17.40 -14.08
CA ASN A 105 6.61 18.38 -14.90
C ASN A 105 7.21 17.73 -16.14
N SER A 106 6.55 17.89 -17.28
CA SER A 106 6.97 17.31 -18.57
C SER A 106 8.26 17.90 -19.12
N SER A 107 8.69 19.08 -18.67
CA SER A 107 9.92 19.73 -19.10
C SER A 107 11.13 19.37 -18.22
N GLN A 108 10.90 18.67 -17.10
CA GLN A 108 11.95 18.23 -16.21
C GLN A 108 12.73 17.06 -16.84
N LYS A 109 14.07 17.14 -16.80
CA LYS A 109 14.95 16.08 -17.32
C LYS A 109 15.16 14.95 -16.32
N GLU A 110 15.45 15.31 -15.07
CA GLU A 110 15.65 14.35 -14.00
C GLU A 110 14.34 13.65 -13.63
N PRO A 111 14.35 12.39 -13.17
CA PRO A 111 13.14 11.69 -12.71
C PRO A 111 12.41 12.45 -11.60
N THR A 112 13.15 12.99 -10.65
CA THR A 112 12.63 13.81 -9.54
C THR A 112 13.61 14.92 -9.16
N ASN A 113 13.11 16.04 -8.68
CA ASN A 113 13.94 17.11 -8.10
C ASN A 113 14.51 16.75 -6.72
N PHE A 114 13.94 15.74 -6.04
CA PHE A 114 14.37 15.26 -4.73
C PHE A 114 14.66 13.75 -4.72
N PRO A 115 15.72 13.28 -5.41
CA PRO A 115 16.06 11.86 -5.40
C PRO A 115 16.39 11.37 -3.99
N ALA A 116 15.73 10.31 -3.54
CA ALA A 116 15.91 9.75 -2.19
C ALA A 116 17.36 9.29 -1.91
N THR A 117 18.15 8.97 -2.94
CA THR A 117 19.59 8.69 -2.82
C THR A 117 20.39 9.88 -2.27
N LYS A 118 19.95 11.11 -2.54
CA LYS A 118 20.57 12.35 -2.04
C LYS A 118 19.83 12.93 -0.85
N PHE A 119 18.50 12.84 -0.86
CA PHE A 119 17.64 13.52 0.10
C PHE A 119 17.05 12.61 1.18
N ARG A 120 17.38 11.31 1.18
CA ARG A 120 16.75 10.25 1.99
C ARG A 120 15.28 10.02 1.60
N PRO A 121 14.69 8.85 1.89
CA PRO A 121 13.27 8.59 1.65
C PRO A 121 12.42 9.32 2.68
N GLN A 122 12.26 10.63 2.51
CA GLN A 122 11.45 11.48 3.39
C GLN A 122 10.56 12.40 2.58
N PHE A 123 9.39 12.68 3.12
CA PHE A 123 8.46 13.66 2.57
C PHE A 123 9.13 15.03 2.43
N ARG A 124 8.88 15.69 1.30
CA ARG A 124 9.28 17.08 1.03
C ARG A 124 8.20 17.79 0.24
N GLU A 125 7.94 19.03 0.61
CA GLU A 125 7.07 19.90 -0.18
C GLU A 125 7.74 20.29 -1.51
N GLY A 126 6.92 20.43 -2.56
CA GLY A 126 7.39 20.86 -3.88
C GLY A 126 8.14 19.78 -4.66
N VAL A 127 7.85 18.50 -4.41
CA VAL A 127 8.35 17.39 -5.25
C VAL A 127 7.79 17.55 -6.66
N THR A 128 8.67 17.47 -7.65
CA THR A 128 8.29 17.42 -9.05
C THR A 128 8.83 16.15 -9.68
N ILE A 129 7.99 15.44 -10.41
CA ILE A 129 8.38 14.23 -11.15
C ILE A 129 8.24 14.46 -12.66
N SER A 130 9.12 13.83 -13.43
CA SER A 130 9.09 13.87 -14.89
C SER A 130 8.47 12.60 -15.48
N ALA A 131 8.46 12.49 -16.80
CA ALA A 131 8.06 11.25 -17.46
C ALA A 131 8.98 10.06 -17.12
N SER A 132 10.30 10.28 -17.01
CA SER A 132 11.27 9.21 -16.74
C SER A 132 11.16 8.64 -15.32
N PHE A 133 10.48 9.32 -14.39
CA PHE A 133 10.11 8.74 -13.11
C PHE A 133 9.29 7.46 -13.29
N PHE A 134 8.33 7.48 -14.23
CA PHE A 134 7.39 6.38 -14.41
C PHE A 134 8.02 5.13 -15.07
N GLU A 135 9.23 5.23 -15.62
CA GLU A 135 10.02 4.05 -16.04
C GLU A 135 10.30 3.11 -14.87
N ALA A 136 10.26 3.61 -13.62
CA ALA A 136 10.39 2.81 -12.41
C ALA A 136 9.38 1.65 -12.33
N PHE A 137 8.17 1.82 -12.89
CA PHE A 137 7.15 0.77 -12.90
C PHE A 137 7.55 -0.45 -13.76
N GLU A 138 8.43 -0.27 -14.74
CA GLU A 138 8.89 -1.34 -15.63
C GLU A 138 9.93 -2.26 -14.98
N ASN A 139 10.56 -1.80 -13.90
CA ASN A 139 11.60 -2.53 -13.18
C ASN A 139 11.07 -3.53 -12.14
N TRP A 140 9.80 -3.93 -12.21
CA TRP A 140 9.21 -4.90 -11.30
C TRP A 140 8.56 -6.06 -12.07
N PRO A 141 9.34 -7.07 -12.48
CA PRO A 141 8.84 -8.16 -13.30
C PRO A 141 7.67 -8.89 -12.65
N GLY A 142 6.55 -8.99 -13.37
CA GLY A 142 5.34 -9.68 -12.92
C GLY A 142 4.52 -8.92 -11.88
N ALA A 143 4.90 -7.69 -11.52
CA ALA A 143 4.15 -6.91 -10.55
C ALA A 143 2.81 -6.40 -11.09
N LYS A 144 1.85 -6.25 -10.17
CA LYS A 144 0.62 -5.49 -10.32
C LYS A 144 0.71 -4.25 -9.44
N PHE A 145 0.14 -3.14 -9.91
CA PHE A 145 0.29 -1.85 -9.27
C PHE A 145 -1.03 -1.26 -8.80
N GLU A 146 -1.08 -0.88 -7.54
CA GLU A 146 -2.01 0.13 -7.03
C GLU A 146 -1.35 1.49 -7.21
N PHE A 147 -1.84 2.26 -8.18
CA PHE A 147 -1.20 3.49 -8.62
C PHE A 147 -1.99 4.69 -8.16
N MET A 148 -1.40 5.51 -7.30
CA MET A 148 -2.03 6.73 -6.81
C MET A 148 -1.89 7.88 -7.82
N VAL A 149 -2.96 8.65 -7.93
CA VAL A 149 -3.01 9.90 -8.69
C VAL A 149 -3.24 11.06 -7.71
N PRO A 150 -2.46 12.16 -7.80
CA PRO A 150 -2.59 13.30 -6.89
C PRO A 150 -3.99 13.92 -6.96
N PHE A 151 -4.60 14.19 -5.81
CA PHE A 151 -5.96 14.72 -5.68
C PHE A 151 -6.09 15.90 -4.71
N ARG A 152 -5.08 16.14 -3.86
CA ARG A 152 -5.10 17.23 -2.87
C ARG A 152 -5.32 18.63 -3.45
N ASN A 153 -4.90 18.88 -4.69
CA ASN A 153 -5.01 20.19 -5.33
C ASN A 153 -6.29 20.32 -6.18
N THR A 154 -6.81 21.54 -6.35
CA THR A 154 -8.12 21.81 -6.99
C THR A 154 -8.13 21.82 -8.52
N SER A 155 -6.97 21.76 -9.17
CA SER A 155 -6.85 21.69 -10.63
C SER A 155 -6.24 20.34 -11.02
N TYR A 156 -7.04 19.52 -11.71
CA TYR A 156 -6.66 18.14 -11.99
C TYR A 156 -5.94 17.93 -13.31
N SER A 157 -5.74 18.97 -14.14
CA SER A 157 -5.09 18.80 -15.44
C SER A 157 -3.67 18.23 -15.32
N ASN A 158 -2.95 18.60 -14.25
CA ASN A 158 -1.64 18.02 -13.92
C ASN A 158 -1.77 16.54 -13.50
N SER A 159 -2.72 16.24 -12.61
CA SER A 159 -3.02 14.89 -12.15
C SER A 159 -3.48 13.96 -13.29
N VAL A 160 -4.22 14.47 -14.28
CA VAL A 160 -4.57 13.72 -15.50
C VAL A 160 -3.31 13.40 -16.31
N GLN A 161 -2.36 14.32 -16.44
CA GLN A 161 -1.08 14.05 -17.13
C GLN A 161 -0.22 13.03 -16.38
N TRP A 162 -0.20 13.12 -15.04
CA TRP A 162 0.41 12.13 -14.15
C TRP A 162 -0.19 10.74 -14.40
N ALA A 163 -1.52 10.62 -14.30
CA ALA A 163 -2.24 9.38 -14.54
C ALA A 163 -1.96 8.82 -15.94
N LYS A 164 -2.11 9.64 -16.98
CA LYS A 164 -1.83 9.27 -18.38
C LYS A 164 -0.42 8.71 -18.55
N THR A 165 0.55 9.33 -17.92
CA THR A 165 1.96 8.96 -18.09
C THR A 165 2.28 7.69 -17.33
N GLY A 166 1.96 7.61 -16.03
CA GLY A 166 2.17 6.40 -15.25
C GLY A 166 1.45 5.18 -15.81
N LEU A 167 0.18 5.34 -16.22
CA LEU A 167 -0.59 4.26 -16.82
C LEU A 167 0.01 3.73 -18.13
N ARG A 168 0.71 4.56 -18.92
CA ARG A 168 1.42 4.06 -20.12
C ARG A 168 2.58 3.12 -19.77
N HIS A 169 3.31 3.40 -18.70
CA HIS A 169 4.43 2.57 -18.24
C HIS A 169 3.95 1.32 -17.49
N ILE A 170 2.89 1.45 -16.68
CA ILE A 170 2.29 0.31 -15.96
C ILE A 170 1.67 -0.67 -16.96
N GLY A 171 0.89 -0.16 -17.92
CA GLY A 171 0.14 -0.98 -18.86
C GLY A 171 -1.13 -1.59 -18.26
N ARG A 172 -2.11 -1.89 -19.13
CA ARG A 172 -3.46 -2.34 -18.72
C ARG A 172 -3.43 -3.61 -17.87
N GLU A 173 -2.60 -4.56 -18.26
CA GLU A 173 -2.50 -5.87 -17.59
C GLU A 173 -1.88 -5.75 -16.19
N ASN A 174 -1.02 -4.77 -15.95
CA ASN A 174 -0.33 -4.64 -14.66
C ASN A 174 -0.98 -3.63 -13.72
N LEU A 175 -2.02 -2.91 -14.14
CA LEU A 175 -2.78 -2.06 -13.22
C LEU A 175 -3.70 -2.93 -12.35
N TYR A 176 -3.40 -3.02 -11.06
CA TYR A 176 -4.31 -3.59 -10.07
C TYR A 176 -5.46 -2.62 -9.81
N THR A 177 -5.18 -1.37 -9.44
CA THR A 177 -6.18 -0.31 -9.28
C THR A 177 -5.53 1.06 -9.38
N LEU A 178 -6.33 2.07 -9.72
CA LEU A 178 -6.00 3.48 -9.56
C LEU A 178 -6.56 3.97 -8.22
N GLU A 179 -5.71 4.58 -7.40
CA GLU A 179 -6.06 5.26 -6.16
C GLU A 179 -6.12 6.78 -6.42
N ILE A 180 -7.12 7.49 -5.91
CA ILE A 180 -7.26 8.94 -6.12
C ILE A 180 -7.02 9.64 -4.77
N GLY A 181 -5.82 10.22 -4.63
CA GLY A 181 -5.36 10.85 -3.40
C GLY A 181 -5.02 9.89 -2.26
N ASN A 182 -4.52 10.47 -1.18
CA ASN A 182 -4.05 9.81 0.03
C ASN A 182 -4.58 10.54 1.27
N GLU A 183 -5.12 9.78 2.22
CA GLU A 183 -5.58 10.27 3.53
C GLU A 183 -6.31 11.63 3.46
N PRO A 184 -7.43 11.72 2.71
CA PRO A 184 -8.05 13.00 2.37
C PRO A 184 -8.54 13.79 3.59
N ASN A 185 -8.70 13.12 4.74
CA ASN A 185 -8.97 13.75 6.03
C ASN A 185 -7.90 14.77 6.46
N PHE A 186 -6.70 14.75 5.88
CA PHE A 186 -5.65 15.76 6.11
C PHE A 186 -5.69 16.94 5.13
N TYR A 187 -6.58 16.95 4.14
CA TYR A 187 -6.69 18.10 3.25
C TYR A 187 -7.33 19.28 3.98
N SER A 188 -6.78 20.47 3.79
CA SER A 188 -7.29 21.70 4.44
C SER A 188 -8.73 22.04 4.05
N TRP A 189 -9.20 21.53 2.91
CA TRP A 189 -10.55 21.72 2.40
C TRP A 189 -11.46 20.50 2.64
N PHE A 190 -11.00 19.46 3.36
CA PHE A 190 -11.75 18.22 3.51
C PHE A 190 -13.07 18.45 4.24
N HIS A 191 -14.15 18.11 3.53
CA HIS A 191 -15.50 17.99 4.06
C HIS A 191 -16.19 16.94 3.20
N VAL A 192 -16.86 15.95 3.83
CA VAL A 192 -17.33 14.73 3.12
C VAL A 192 -18.13 15.04 1.84
N PRO A 193 -19.17 15.90 1.85
CA PRO A 193 -19.86 16.32 0.63
C PRO A 193 -18.97 16.89 -0.47
N GLU A 194 -18.01 17.76 -0.11
CA GLU A 194 -17.11 18.39 -1.08
C GLU A 194 -16.10 17.38 -1.62
N TYR A 195 -15.58 16.50 -0.76
CA TYR A 195 -14.70 15.40 -1.16
C TYR A 195 -15.40 14.48 -2.16
N VAL A 196 -16.60 13.99 -1.86
CA VAL A 196 -17.36 13.09 -2.75
C VAL A 196 -17.62 13.76 -4.10
N LYS A 197 -18.08 15.02 -4.10
CA LYS A 197 -18.33 15.78 -5.32
C LYS A 197 -17.08 15.90 -6.19
N ARG A 198 -15.95 16.28 -5.58
CA ARG A 198 -14.67 16.43 -6.28
C ARG A 198 -14.12 15.10 -6.79
N TYR A 199 -14.26 14.06 -5.97
CA TYR A 199 -13.76 12.72 -6.29
C TYR A 199 -14.48 12.17 -7.52
N ILE A 200 -15.82 12.22 -7.54
CA ILE A 200 -16.62 11.78 -8.69
C ILE A 200 -16.26 12.58 -9.93
N SER A 201 -16.20 13.91 -9.82
CA SER A 201 -15.83 14.78 -10.95
C SER A 201 -14.45 14.42 -11.52
N PHE A 202 -13.46 14.17 -10.66
CA PHE A 202 -12.12 13.83 -11.13
C PHE A 202 -12.04 12.40 -11.66
N GLN A 203 -12.76 11.45 -11.06
CA GLN A 203 -12.89 10.09 -11.56
C GLN A 203 -13.46 10.08 -12.99
N ASP A 204 -14.47 10.92 -13.27
CA ASP A 204 -15.07 11.07 -14.59
C ASP A 204 -14.06 11.66 -15.59
N ASP A 205 -13.30 12.69 -15.19
CA ASP A 205 -12.23 13.26 -16.01
C ASP A 205 -11.17 12.20 -16.34
N LEU A 206 -10.74 11.38 -15.38
CA LEU A 206 -9.80 10.29 -15.61
C LEU A 206 -10.38 9.27 -16.60
N LYS A 207 -11.61 8.78 -16.38
CA LYS A 207 -12.28 7.81 -17.27
C LYS A 207 -12.38 8.33 -18.71
N LYS A 208 -12.63 9.63 -18.89
CA LYS A 208 -12.68 10.28 -20.21
C LYS A 208 -11.30 10.41 -20.86
N GLU A 209 -10.28 10.79 -20.08
CA GLU A 209 -8.98 11.18 -20.59
C GLU A 209 -8.02 9.99 -20.79
N VAL A 210 -8.23 8.85 -20.12
CA VAL A 210 -7.44 7.61 -20.32
C VAL A 210 -8.27 6.46 -20.92
N PRO A 211 -8.86 6.62 -22.12
CA PRO A 211 -9.84 5.67 -22.68
C PRO A 211 -9.27 4.25 -22.94
N PHE A 212 -7.95 4.11 -23.11
CA PHE A 212 -7.31 2.78 -23.26
C PHE A 212 -7.49 1.88 -22.02
N PHE A 213 -7.63 2.47 -20.83
CA PHE A 213 -7.94 1.74 -19.60
C PHE A 213 -9.46 1.56 -19.40
N GLY A 214 -10.27 2.28 -20.17
CA GLY A 214 -11.73 2.24 -20.12
C GLY A 214 -12.26 2.72 -18.76
N SER A 215 -13.45 2.25 -18.40
CA SER A 215 -14.08 2.55 -17.11
C SER A 215 -13.46 1.79 -15.94
N ASN A 216 -12.60 0.80 -16.17
CA ASN A 216 -12.10 -0.11 -15.15
C ASN A 216 -10.78 0.38 -14.56
N LEU A 217 -10.86 1.49 -13.82
CA LEU A 217 -9.68 2.14 -13.21
C LEU A 217 -9.64 1.93 -11.70
N THR A 218 -10.74 2.13 -11.01
CA THR A 218 -10.77 2.06 -9.55
C THR A 218 -11.01 0.64 -9.05
N LEU A 219 -10.80 0.43 -7.75
CA LEU A 219 -10.98 -0.88 -7.11
C LEU A 219 -12.42 -1.35 -7.31
N GLN A 220 -13.40 -0.47 -7.11
CA GLN A 220 -14.81 -0.76 -7.34
C GLN A 220 -15.12 -1.12 -8.81
N ASP A 221 -14.44 -0.51 -9.78
CA ASP A 221 -14.68 -0.83 -11.19
C ASP A 221 -14.08 -2.21 -11.57
N LYS A 222 -13.07 -2.68 -10.84
CA LYS A 222 -12.35 -3.94 -11.12
C LYS A 222 -12.80 -5.12 -10.27
N HIS A 223 -13.35 -4.84 -9.09
CA HIS A 223 -13.78 -5.80 -8.08
C HIS A 223 -15.23 -5.48 -7.71
N GLY A 224 -16.16 -6.34 -8.11
CA GLY A 224 -17.60 -6.04 -8.05
C GLY A 224 -18.16 -5.82 -6.64
N GLU A 225 -17.57 -6.48 -5.63
CA GLU A 225 -17.74 -6.13 -4.23
C GLU A 225 -16.50 -5.35 -3.77
N ILE A 226 -16.70 -4.29 -2.98
CA ILE A 226 -15.59 -3.51 -2.43
C ILE A 226 -14.97 -4.33 -1.30
N ASP A 227 -13.95 -5.07 -1.68
CA ASP A 227 -13.04 -5.72 -0.76
C ASP A 227 -12.35 -4.67 0.14
N PHE A 228 -12.35 -4.90 1.46
CA PHE A 228 -11.64 -4.01 2.38
C PHE A 228 -10.14 -4.37 2.40
N ALA A 229 -9.30 -3.38 2.14
CA ALA A 229 -7.85 -3.51 2.15
C ALA A 229 -7.22 -2.42 3.01
N PHE A 230 -6.16 -2.77 3.72
CA PHE A 230 -5.27 -1.77 4.29
C PHE A 230 -4.19 -1.46 3.28
N THR A 231 -4.30 -0.32 2.59
CA THR A 231 -3.41 0.01 1.46
C THR A 231 -2.13 0.73 1.88
N GLU A 232 -2.02 1.15 3.14
CA GLU A 232 -0.80 1.65 3.76
C GLU A 232 -0.80 1.29 5.24
N THR A 233 0.19 0.52 5.70
CA THR A 233 0.33 0.15 7.11
C THR A 233 1.78 0.24 7.58
N GLY A 234 1.96 0.43 8.88
CA GLY A 234 3.27 0.45 9.50
C GLY A 234 3.18 0.34 11.01
N TYR A 235 4.26 -0.12 11.63
CA TYR A 235 4.34 -0.22 13.10
C TYR A 235 4.24 1.14 13.77
N ASN A 236 4.82 2.18 13.15
CA ASN A 236 4.78 3.56 13.62
C ASN A 236 4.32 4.50 12.49
N VAL A 237 3.36 5.37 12.82
CA VAL A 237 2.99 6.50 11.96
C VAL A 237 4.11 7.55 12.07
N GLN A 238 4.60 8.10 10.95
CA GLN A 238 5.72 9.07 10.79
C GLN A 238 7.12 8.52 10.45
N GLY A 239 7.26 7.21 10.20
CA GLY A 239 8.54 6.61 9.80
C GLY A 239 9.54 6.57 10.96
N GLY A 240 9.72 5.41 11.58
CA GLY A 240 10.52 5.37 12.80
C GLY A 240 12.02 5.56 12.58
N THR A 241 12.66 5.87 13.70
CA THR A 241 14.11 5.93 13.80
C THR A 241 14.63 4.49 13.84
N GLY A 242 15.45 4.09 12.85
CA GLY A 242 15.73 2.69 12.46
C GLY A 242 16.11 1.65 13.54
N THR A 243 16.36 2.05 14.80
CA THR A 243 16.51 1.10 15.91
C THR A 243 15.18 0.60 16.50
N ARG A 244 14.09 1.37 16.39
CA ARG A 244 12.77 1.00 16.95
C ARG A 244 11.92 0.16 15.99
N ASP A 245 12.20 0.25 14.69
CA ASP A 245 11.30 -0.27 13.66
C ASP A 245 11.86 -1.48 12.90
N SER A 246 13.17 -1.70 12.96
CA SER A 246 13.87 -2.80 12.29
C SER A 246 14.37 -3.83 13.30
N ASN A 247 13.45 -4.44 14.05
CA ASN A 247 13.78 -5.44 15.06
C ASN A 247 12.78 -6.60 15.07
N LEU A 248 13.04 -7.59 15.91
CA LEU A 248 12.18 -8.77 16.01
C LEU A 248 10.75 -8.43 16.47
N ALA A 249 10.58 -7.42 17.32
CA ALA A 249 9.25 -7.06 17.83
C ALA A 249 8.34 -6.51 16.71
N THR A 250 8.88 -5.70 15.81
CA THR A 250 8.10 -5.19 14.66
C THR A 250 7.80 -6.29 13.64
N ALA A 251 8.70 -7.26 13.47
CA ALA A 251 8.43 -8.45 12.66
C ALA A 251 7.28 -9.29 13.25
N LEU A 252 7.27 -9.51 14.57
CA LEU A 252 6.20 -10.23 15.24
C LEU A 252 4.86 -9.49 15.14
N TRP A 253 4.87 -8.16 15.33
CA TRP A 253 3.68 -7.33 15.16
C TRP A 253 3.11 -7.43 13.74
N ALA A 254 3.96 -7.37 12.70
CA ALA A 254 3.51 -7.41 11.32
C ALA A 254 2.84 -8.75 10.98
N VAL A 255 3.40 -9.87 11.46
CA VAL A 255 2.81 -11.20 11.28
C VAL A 255 1.47 -11.32 12.02
N ASP A 256 1.41 -10.90 13.28
CA ASP A 256 0.18 -10.96 14.08
C ASP A 256 -0.93 -10.09 13.47
N PHE A 257 -0.60 -8.87 13.06
CA PHE A 257 -1.53 -7.95 12.41
C PHE A 257 -2.09 -8.52 11.10
N GLN A 258 -1.25 -9.08 10.24
CA GLN A 258 -1.69 -9.68 8.98
C GLN A 258 -2.57 -10.91 9.22
N LEU A 259 -2.20 -11.79 10.16
CA LEU A 259 -3.02 -12.94 10.53
C LEU A 259 -4.38 -12.50 11.07
N TYR A 260 -4.43 -11.50 11.94
CA TYR A 260 -5.69 -10.94 12.43
C TYR A 260 -6.54 -10.39 11.28
N CYS A 261 -5.96 -9.62 10.37
CA CYS A 261 -6.65 -9.09 9.19
C CYS A 261 -7.31 -10.19 8.36
N MET A 262 -6.62 -11.32 8.14
CA MET A 262 -7.19 -12.49 7.45
C MET A 262 -8.42 -13.06 8.17
N THR A 263 -8.48 -13.00 9.51
CA THR A 263 -9.64 -13.51 10.28
C THR A 263 -10.87 -12.61 10.22
N VAL A 264 -10.72 -11.35 9.81
CA VAL A 264 -11.80 -10.36 9.74
C VAL A 264 -12.10 -9.93 8.30
N ASN A 265 -11.76 -10.80 7.34
CA ASN A 265 -12.05 -10.64 5.90
C ASN A 265 -11.44 -9.36 5.28
N VAL A 266 -10.33 -8.87 5.84
CA VAL A 266 -9.45 -7.98 5.06
C VAL A 266 -8.91 -8.82 3.90
N THR A 267 -8.82 -8.22 2.73
CA THR A 267 -8.38 -8.93 1.51
C THR A 267 -6.90 -8.72 1.21
N ARG A 268 -6.32 -7.67 1.78
CA ARG A 268 -4.94 -7.26 1.53
C ARG A 268 -4.42 -6.30 2.60
N VAL A 269 -3.11 -6.39 2.85
CA VAL A 269 -2.34 -5.44 3.66
C VAL A 269 -1.09 -5.06 2.90
N ASN A 270 -0.88 -3.77 2.64
CA ASN A 270 0.35 -3.22 2.06
C ASN A 270 1.25 -2.53 3.09
#